data_AF-A0A8I0KQ18-F1
#
_entry.id   AF-A0A8I0KQ18-F1
#
_cell.length_a   1.000
_cell.length_b   1.000
_cell.length_c   1.000
_cell.angle_alpha   90.00
_cell.angle_beta   90.00
_cell.angle_gamma   90.00
#
_symmetry.space_group_name_H-M   'P 1'
#
loop_
_entity.id
_entity.type
_entity.pdbx_description
1 polymer ?
#
loop_
_entity_poly.entity_id
_entity_poly.type
_entity_poly.pdbx_seq_one_letter_code
_entity_poly.pdbx_strand_id
1 'polypeptide(L)'
;MGLDFIAHLSGTDTPGDDTVKEVVTDTINYAITAASIGVGMVIGIVVAALLIYLAGVFSRGHHVTRRFLRHARTPLFVAMALWFGHLGLTTMQAEGRLSDAARLGTIDHVLVIATIIATTWMLIAGAQTIEDVARRSARERDHQRASRMTTQAQMIRRIVQGAVLILGAAAIAMTFPAARTAIASVMASAGVASIVATLAAQSMLANIFAGFQIAMTDALRVGDIIVVSGLDGPKVQGTVEEITLTYVVVHVWDGRRIVIPSSKFTTNEFENLTRRQTEMMASVELLLDFRAPLTQIRAHVDKLLAETDLWDGNDANVQVTGASAETITVRIVVSASNSGNAWDLGCWLREGLLTWIAREAPYALPRSRYQHLDVEHIERDLSEEKVADLAEELANITGPGLGHGHSRIDSAPSEEAAALPTSVLPAGTEERGEDERTSDQREHRARLRAAKSRARRAIRRRSILTPPTTRDEVSADETAVLPASELPHPQAPTTHTTGDRLYSGSPRADERGRIFSGEATPSPKETPHEHS
;
A
#
# COMPACT_ATOMS: atom_id res chain seq x y z
N MET A 1 -19.33 -41.78 64.32
CA MET A 1 -20.23 -42.44 65.29
C MET A 1 -19.57 -43.59 66.09
N GLY A 2 -18.26 -43.84 65.96
CA GLY A 2 -17.56 -44.88 66.74
C GLY A 2 -16.49 -44.37 67.71
N LEU A 3 -16.24 -43.05 67.78
CA LEU A 3 -15.18 -42.46 68.62
C LEU A 3 -15.70 -41.93 69.97
N ASP A 4 -17.00 -41.63 70.10
CA ASP A 4 -17.56 -41.06 71.33
C ASP A 4 -17.81 -42.09 72.44
N PHE A 5 -17.86 -43.39 72.10
CA PHE A 5 -18.18 -44.45 73.07
C PHE A 5 -16.97 -44.86 73.93
N ILE A 6 -15.74 -44.60 73.48
CA ILE A 6 -14.51 -44.96 74.21
C ILE A 6 -14.09 -43.84 75.18
N ALA A 7 -14.49 -42.59 74.91
CA ALA A 7 -14.14 -41.44 75.75
C ALA A 7 -14.89 -41.38 77.10
N HIS A 8 -16.00 -42.12 77.26
CA HIS A 8 -16.83 -42.03 78.47
C HIS A 8 -16.42 -43.01 79.60
N LEU A 9 -15.44 -43.90 79.39
CA LEU A 9 -15.10 -44.98 80.34
C LEU A 9 -13.67 -44.94 80.91
N SER A 10 -12.81 -44.00 80.55
CA SER A 10 -11.45 -43.89 81.15
C SER A 10 -11.23 -42.51 81.79
N GLY A 11 -11.84 -42.30 82.97
CA GLY A 11 -11.46 -41.22 83.87
C GLY A 11 -10.13 -41.51 84.56
N THR A 12 -9.03 -41.45 83.83
CA THR A 12 -7.66 -41.33 84.39
C THR A 12 -6.80 -40.53 83.44
N ASP A 13 -6.77 -39.20 83.60
CA ASP A 13 -5.82 -38.32 82.94
C ASP A 13 -4.41 -38.59 83.52
N THR A 14 -3.70 -39.55 82.92
CA THR A 14 -2.26 -39.74 83.14
C THR A 14 -1.50 -38.99 82.05
N PRO A 15 -0.49 -38.16 82.38
CA PRO A 15 0.22 -37.28 81.42
C PRO A 15 0.97 -38.00 80.28
N GLY A 16 1.05 -39.34 80.29
CA GLY A 16 1.58 -40.14 79.18
C GLY A 16 0.58 -40.40 78.05
N ASP A 17 -0.73 -40.40 78.31
CA ASP A 17 -1.75 -40.72 77.30
C ASP A 17 -1.88 -39.61 76.24
N ASP A 18 -1.70 -38.35 76.65
CA ASP A 18 -1.71 -37.20 75.74
C ASP A 18 -0.49 -37.22 74.78
N THR A 19 0.69 -37.60 75.27
CA THR A 19 1.89 -37.71 74.43
C THR A 19 1.79 -38.85 73.41
N VAL A 20 1.12 -39.95 73.77
CA VAL A 20 0.91 -41.08 72.84
C VAL A 20 -0.11 -40.70 71.77
N LYS A 21 -1.21 -40.03 72.16
CA LYS A 21 -2.22 -39.53 71.22
C LYS A 21 -1.64 -38.51 70.23
N GLU A 22 -0.74 -37.65 70.70
CA GLU A 22 -0.02 -36.67 69.86
C GLU A 22 0.86 -37.37 68.82
N VAL A 23 1.71 -38.31 69.23
CA VAL A 23 2.60 -39.06 68.31
C VAL A 23 1.82 -39.89 67.27
N VAL A 24 0.70 -40.49 67.68
CA VAL A 24 -0.17 -41.26 66.76
C VAL A 24 -0.84 -40.33 65.74
N THR A 25 -1.34 -39.18 66.18
CA THR A 25 -1.99 -38.19 65.30
C THR A 25 -1.00 -37.61 64.30
N ASP A 26 0.22 -37.32 64.75
CA ASP A 26 1.34 -36.91 63.90
C ASP A 26 1.66 -37.95 62.83
N THR A 27 1.84 -39.21 63.23
CA THR A 27 2.15 -40.31 62.31
C THR A 27 1.08 -40.47 61.24
N ILE A 28 -0.20 -40.33 61.60
CA ILE A 28 -1.33 -40.38 60.67
C ILE A 28 -1.34 -39.16 59.74
N ASN A 29 -1.09 -37.96 60.25
CA ASN A 29 -1.03 -36.74 59.44
C ASN A 29 0.12 -36.79 58.41
N TYR A 30 1.28 -37.35 58.79
CA TYR A 30 2.40 -37.57 57.86
C TYR A 30 2.04 -38.58 56.76
N ALA A 31 1.36 -39.67 57.12
CA ALA A 31 0.92 -40.68 56.16
C ALA A 31 -0.09 -40.12 55.15
N ILE A 32 -1.05 -39.30 55.61
CA ILE A 32 -2.06 -38.66 54.74
C ILE A 32 -1.40 -37.63 53.81
N THR A 33 -0.46 -36.84 54.31
CA THR A 33 0.29 -35.84 53.53
C THR A 33 1.14 -36.49 52.44
N ALA A 34 1.86 -37.57 52.78
CA ALA A 34 2.64 -38.32 51.80
C ALA A 34 1.73 -39.00 50.75
N ALA A 35 0.59 -39.53 51.18
CA ALA A 35 -0.39 -40.15 50.29
C ALA A 35 -1.02 -39.14 49.32
N SER A 36 -1.36 -37.92 49.77
CA SER A 36 -1.97 -36.91 48.89
C SER A 36 -0.99 -36.38 47.83
N ILE A 37 0.27 -36.15 48.21
CA ILE A 37 1.34 -35.79 47.27
C ILE A 37 1.54 -36.94 46.25
N GLY A 38 1.57 -38.19 46.72
CA GLY A 38 1.73 -39.37 45.86
C GLY A 38 0.58 -39.55 44.87
N VAL A 39 -0.67 -39.44 45.33
CA VAL A 39 -1.87 -39.51 44.47
C VAL A 39 -1.85 -38.36 43.45
N GLY A 40 -1.54 -37.14 43.88
CA GLY A 40 -1.35 -36.00 42.99
C GLY A 40 -0.29 -36.29 41.92
N MET A 41 0.87 -36.78 42.32
CA MET A 41 1.97 -37.10 41.40
C MET A 41 1.55 -38.12 40.33
N VAL A 42 0.83 -39.17 40.72
CA VAL A 42 0.31 -40.19 39.80
C VAL A 42 -0.71 -39.59 38.82
N ILE A 43 -1.63 -38.75 39.30
CA ILE A 43 -2.58 -38.03 38.44
C ILE A 43 -1.80 -37.15 37.44
N GLY A 44 -0.78 -36.42 37.89
CA GLY A 44 0.07 -35.59 37.03
C GLY A 44 0.77 -36.39 35.94
N ILE A 45 1.28 -37.59 36.26
CA ILE A 45 1.90 -38.50 35.28
C ILE A 45 0.86 -38.97 34.24
N VAL A 46 -0.35 -39.32 34.68
CA VAL A 46 -1.44 -39.72 33.77
C VAL A 46 -1.83 -38.57 32.84
N VAL A 47 -1.94 -37.35 33.36
CA VAL A 47 -2.22 -36.15 32.56
C VAL A 47 -1.09 -35.88 31.56
N ALA A 48 0.18 -35.99 31.97
CA ALA A 48 1.32 -35.86 31.07
C ALA A 48 1.29 -36.92 29.94
N ALA A 49 0.99 -38.17 30.28
CA ALA A 49 0.83 -39.26 29.31
C ALA A 49 -0.32 -38.98 28.33
N LEU A 50 -1.44 -38.44 28.81
CA LEU A 50 -2.60 -38.05 28.00
C LEU A 50 -2.26 -36.88 27.06
N LEU A 51 -1.57 -35.84 27.53
CA LEU A 51 -1.11 -34.72 26.70
C LEU A 51 -0.17 -35.19 25.59
N ILE A 52 0.76 -36.09 25.92
CA ILE A 52 1.65 -36.74 24.96
C ILE A 52 0.86 -37.58 23.94
N TYR A 53 -0.14 -38.33 24.41
CA TYR A 53 -1.00 -39.13 23.56
C TYR A 53 -1.81 -38.25 22.58
N LEU A 54 -2.45 -37.19 23.07
CA LEU A 54 -3.17 -36.19 22.26
C LEU A 54 -2.26 -35.53 21.23
N ALA A 55 -1.06 -35.10 21.64
CA ALA A 55 -0.04 -34.57 20.73
C ALA A 55 0.39 -35.62 19.68
N GLY A 56 0.44 -36.89 20.06
CA GLY A 56 0.69 -38.03 19.17
C GLY A 56 -0.45 -38.29 18.16
N VAL A 57 -1.70 -38.09 18.58
CA VAL A 57 -2.90 -38.23 17.74
C VAL A 57 -3.01 -37.08 16.74
N PHE A 58 -2.79 -35.84 17.17
CA PHE A 58 -2.83 -34.65 16.31
C PHE A 58 -1.66 -34.64 15.31
N SER A 59 -0.56 -35.31 15.63
CA SER A 59 0.63 -35.38 14.77
C SER A 59 0.68 -36.52 13.77
N ARG A 60 -0.44 -37.23 13.53
CA ARG A 60 -0.52 -38.34 12.57
C ARG A 60 -0.10 -37.96 11.13
N GLY A 61 0.04 -36.66 10.80
CA GLY A 61 0.54 -36.17 9.50
C GLY A 61 1.93 -35.51 9.47
N HIS A 62 2.59 -35.22 10.62
CA HIS A 62 3.85 -34.46 10.64
C HIS A 62 5.01 -35.27 11.27
N HIS A 63 5.99 -35.68 10.46
CA HIS A 63 7.17 -36.48 10.86
C HIS A 63 8.05 -35.84 11.97
N VAL A 64 7.89 -34.54 12.20
CA VAL A 64 8.65 -33.73 13.15
C VAL A 64 8.25 -34.01 14.62
N THR A 65 6.96 -34.26 14.86
CA THR A 65 6.41 -34.28 16.23
C THR A 65 6.80 -35.53 17.01
N ARG A 66 6.97 -36.69 16.36
CA ARG A 66 7.34 -37.94 17.07
C ARG A 66 8.73 -37.88 17.74
N ARG A 67 9.66 -37.07 17.22
CA ARG A 67 10.99 -36.87 17.81
C ARG A 67 11.02 -35.71 18.81
N PHE A 68 10.21 -34.67 18.60
CA PHE A 68 9.98 -33.56 19.54
C PHE A 68 9.61 -34.08 20.94
N LEU A 69 8.70 -35.06 20.97
CA LEU A 69 8.29 -35.67 22.22
C LEU A 69 9.44 -36.33 23.00
N ARG A 70 10.53 -36.79 22.38
CA ARG A 70 11.56 -37.56 23.10
C ARG A 70 12.40 -36.71 24.07
N HIS A 71 12.69 -35.46 23.73
CA HIS A 71 13.48 -34.55 24.59
C HIS A 71 12.62 -33.77 25.58
N ALA A 72 11.37 -33.44 25.20
CA ALA A 72 10.43 -32.74 26.07
C ALA A 72 9.64 -33.66 27.03
N ARG A 73 9.61 -34.98 26.78
CA ARG A 73 8.88 -35.97 27.60
C ARG A 73 9.32 -35.95 29.06
N THR A 74 10.61 -36.18 29.31
CA THR A 74 11.14 -36.30 30.67
C THR A 74 10.85 -35.07 31.52
N PRO A 75 11.15 -33.83 31.07
CA PRO A 75 10.85 -32.66 31.87
C PRO A 75 9.35 -32.39 31.99
N LEU A 76 8.52 -32.72 30.98
CA LEU A 76 7.06 -32.60 31.06
C LEU A 76 6.48 -33.53 32.14
N PHE A 77 6.91 -34.81 32.18
CA PHE A 77 6.47 -35.75 33.21
C PHE A 77 6.86 -35.26 34.61
N VAL A 78 8.10 -34.80 34.80
CA VAL A 78 8.60 -34.30 36.08
C VAL A 78 7.84 -33.03 36.50
N ALA A 79 7.63 -32.07 35.60
CA ALA A 79 6.89 -30.85 35.89
C ALA A 79 5.43 -31.15 36.27
N MET A 80 4.75 -31.98 35.49
CA MET A 80 3.35 -32.36 35.75
C MET A 80 3.17 -33.13 37.06
N ALA A 81 4.08 -34.06 37.34
CA ALA A 81 4.12 -34.81 38.58
C ALA A 81 4.26 -33.89 39.81
N LEU A 82 5.16 -32.90 39.74
CA LEU A 82 5.37 -31.95 40.83
C LEU A 82 4.22 -30.94 40.96
N TRP A 83 3.65 -30.46 39.84
CA TRP A 83 2.49 -29.56 39.85
C TRP A 83 1.28 -30.20 40.52
N PHE A 84 0.95 -31.43 40.14
CA PHE A 84 -0.18 -32.14 40.75
C PHE A 84 0.13 -32.64 42.16
N GLY A 85 1.39 -32.93 42.49
CA GLY A 85 1.82 -33.17 43.87
C GLY A 85 1.60 -31.95 44.78
N HIS A 86 1.89 -30.74 44.27
CA HIS A 86 1.62 -29.48 44.98
C HIS A 86 0.12 -29.25 45.15
N LEU A 87 -0.64 -29.46 44.08
CA LEU A 87 -2.09 -29.33 44.10
C LEU A 87 -2.72 -30.29 45.12
N GLY A 88 -2.24 -31.54 45.19
CA GLY A 88 -2.69 -32.53 46.18
C GLY A 88 -2.36 -32.16 47.62
N LEU A 89 -1.26 -31.45 47.87
CA LEU A 89 -0.90 -30.95 49.20
C LEU A 89 -1.80 -29.77 49.61
N THR A 90 -1.98 -28.81 48.71
CA THR A 90 -2.79 -27.58 48.95
C THR A 90 -4.27 -27.88 49.18
N THR A 91 -4.86 -28.84 48.47
CA THR A 91 -6.25 -29.25 48.69
C THR A 91 -6.46 -29.87 50.07
N MET A 92 -5.52 -30.69 50.54
CA MET A 92 -5.58 -31.30 51.87
C MET A 92 -5.39 -30.30 53.01
N GLN A 93 -4.56 -29.26 52.79
CA GLN A 93 -4.44 -28.13 53.71
C GLN A 93 -5.74 -27.33 53.78
N ALA A 94 -6.41 -27.09 52.65
CA ALA A 94 -7.67 -26.36 52.58
C ALA A 94 -8.83 -27.08 53.31
N GLU A 95 -8.81 -28.42 53.35
CA GLU A 95 -9.80 -29.22 54.09
C GLU A 95 -9.57 -29.22 55.62
N GLY A 96 -8.52 -28.57 56.14
CA GLY A 96 -8.26 -28.46 57.58
C GLY A 96 -7.90 -29.78 58.26
N ARG A 97 -7.54 -30.82 57.50
CA ARG A 97 -7.22 -32.17 58.01
C ARG A 97 -5.83 -32.30 58.61
N LEU A 98 -5.02 -31.24 58.54
CA LEU A 98 -3.61 -31.25 58.94
C LEU A 98 -3.37 -30.12 59.96
N SER A 99 -3.04 -30.49 61.21
CA SER A 99 -2.94 -29.57 62.35
C SER A 99 -1.57 -28.90 62.53
N ASP A 100 -0.54 -29.33 61.80
CA ASP A 100 0.86 -28.98 62.05
C ASP A 100 1.42 -27.90 61.10
N ALA A 101 1.11 -26.63 61.39
CA ALA A 101 1.39 -25.49 60.50
C ALA A 101 2.88 -25.27 60.17
N ALA A 102 3.80 -25.56 61.10
CA ALA A 102 5.22 -25.19 60.96
C ALA A 102 6.02 -26.10 60.01
N ARG A 103 5.88 -27.42 60.12
CA ARG A 103 6.63 -28.38 59.27
C ARG A 103 5.99 -28.56 57.90
N LEU A 104 4.66 -28.50 57.81
CA LEU A 104 3.93 -28.53 56.54
C LEU A 104 4.29 -27.32 55.65
N GLY A 105 4.52 -26.15 56.25
CA GLY A 105 5.01 -24.97 55.52
C GLY A 105 6.39 -25.16 54.90
N THR A 106 7.27 -25.95 55.54
CA THR A 106 8.60 -26.26 54.97
C THR A 106 8.50 -27.21 53.80
N ILE A 107 7.68 -28.27 53.92
CA ILE A 107 7.43 -29.22 52.83
C ILE A 107 6.80 -28.53 51.63
N ASP A 108 5.79 -27.69 51.87
CA ASP A 108 5.13 -26.91 50.83
C ASP A 108 6.12 -25.98 50.11
N HIS A 109 6.96 -25.25 50.87
CA HIS A 109 7.95 -24.36 50.30
C HIS A 109 9.00 -25.08 49.43
N VAL A 110 9.51 -26.22 49.88
CA VAL A 110 10.45 -27.05 49.10
C VAL A 110 9.78 -27.55 47.82
N LEU A 111 8.51 -27.94 47.91
CA LEU A 111 7.75 -28.47 46.78
C LEU A 111 7.45 -27.36 45.75
N VAL A 112 7.15 -26.13 46.19
CA VAL A 112 7.04 -24.95 45.32
C VAL A 112 8.36 -24.66 44.60
N ILE A 113 9.49 -24.73 45.29
CA ILE A 113 10.79 -24.53 44.62
C ILE A 113 11.04 -25.64 43.58
N ALA A 114 10.71 -26.89 43.91
CA ALA A 114 10.85 -28.01 42.98
C ALA A 114 9.95 -27.85 41.73
N THR A 115 8.71 -27.37 41.88
CA THR A 115 7.81 -27.09 40.74
C THR A 115 8.35 -25.98 39.86
N ILE A 116 8.92 -24.91 40.43
CA ILE A 116 9.54 -23.83 39.67
C ILE A 116 10.73 -24.36 38.86
N ILE A 117 11.66 -25.09 39.50
CA ILE A 117 12.83 -25.68 38.81
C ILE A 117 12.40 -26.61 37.68
N ALA A 118 11.41 -27.48 37.93
CA ALA A 118 10.90 -28.40 36.91
C ALA A 118 10.24 -27.65 35.74
N THR A 119 9.52 -26.57 36.02
CA THR A 119 8.91 -25.71 34.99
C THR A 119 9.98 -24.99 34.17
N THR A 120 11.01 -24.41 34.82
CA THR A 120 12.15 -23.78 34.14
C THR A 120 12.88 -24.78 33.25
N TRP A 121 13.12 -26.00 33.74
CA TRP A 121 13.75 -27.06 32.94
C TRP A 121 12.87 -27.47 31.75
N MET A 122 11.56 -27.57 31.94
CA MET A 122 10.60 -27.85 30.87
C MET A 122 10.63 -26.78 29.77
N LEU A 123 10.67 -25.50 30.14
CA LEU A 123 10.75 -24.39 29.19
C LEU A 123 12.09 -24.39 28.42
N ILE A 124 13.21 -24.65 29.10
CA ILE A 124 14.53 -24.75 28.47
C ILE A 124 14.59 -25.93 27.50
N ALA A 125 14.06 -27.09 27.89
CA ALA A 125 13.98 -28.26 27.03
C ALA A 125 13.08 -27.99 25.81
N GLY A 126 11.95 -27.30 26.01
CA GLY A 126 11.09 -26.82 24.93
C GLY A 126 11.84 -25.97 23.92
N ALA A 127 12.65 -25.00 24.36
CA ALA A 127 13.45 -24.16 23.47
C ALA A 127 14.49 -24.96 22.66
N GLN A 128 15.07 -26.02 23.23
CA GLN A 128 16.00 -26.92 22.51
C GLN A 128 15.28 -27.71 21.41
N THR A 129 14.05 -28.15 21.67
CA THR A 129 13.29 -28.92 20.67
C THR A 129 12.97 -28.12 19.41
N ILE A 130 12.65 -26.83 19.54
CA ILE A 130 12.38 -25.93 18.41
C ILE A 130 13.60 -25.81 17.50
N GLU A 131 14.80 -25.73 18.09
CA GLU A 131 16.05 -25.60 17.34
C GLU A 131 16.39 -26.87 16.54
N ASP A 132 16.20 -28.05 17.12
CA ASP A 132 16.49 -29.31 16.44
C ASP A 132 15.58 -29.52 15.21
N VAL A 133 14.35 -29.02 15.28
CA VAL A 133 13.44 -28.97 14.14
C VAL A 133 13.97 -28.00 13.08
N ALA A 134 14.29 -26.77 13.47
CA ALA A 134 14.78 -25.74 12.54
C ALA A 134 16.08 -26.13 11.83
N ARG A 135 17.03 -26.75 12.54
CA ARG A 135 18.29 -27.24 11.97
C ARG A 135 18.09 -28.36 10.97
N ARG A 136 17.07 -29.19 11.14
CA ARG A 136 16.86 -30.36 10.27
C ARG A 136 16.14 -29.97 8.99
N SER A 137 15.14 -29.10 9.05
CA SER A 137 14.52 -28.51 7.85
C SER A 137 15.54 -27.75 6.99
N ALA A 138 16.56 -27.16 7.62
CA ALA A 138 17.64 -26.47 6.92
C ALA A 138 18.68 -27.44 6.30
N ARG A 139 18.81 -28.68 6.78
CA ARG A 139 19.72 -29.70 6.20
C ARG A 139 19.10 -30.42 4.99
N GLU A 140 17.78 -30.51 4.94
CA GLU A 140 17.05 -31.12 3.82
C GLU A 140 16.89 -30.15 2.62
N ARG A 141 17.15 -28.84 2.83
CA ARG A 141 17.04 -27.78 1.81
C ARG A 141 18.37 -27.02 1.71
N ASP A 142 19.24 -27.46 0.80
CA ASP A 142 20.50 -26.82 0.37
C ASP A 142 21.60 -26.55 1.41
N HIS A 143 22.81 -27.04 1.11
CA HIS A 143 24.00 -26.92 1.96
C HIS A 143 24.45 -25.47 2.26
N GLN A 144 24.09 -24.49 1.43
CA GLN A 144 24.49 -23.08 1.66
C GLN A 144 23.54 -22.28 2.56
N ARG A 145 22.24 -22.61 2.60
CA ARG A 145 21.25 -21.99 3.52
C ARG A 145 21.26 -22.61 4.92
N ALA A 146 21.76 -23.85 5.03
CA ALA A 146 21.86 -24.58 6.29
C ALA A 146 22.68 -23.85 7.37
N SER A 147 23.81 -23.23 7.02
CA SER A 147 24.73 -22.61 7.99
C SER A 147 24.12 -21.36 8.65
N ARG A 148 23.52 -20.46 7.88
CA ARG A 148 22.93 -19.20 8.40
C ARG A 148 21.73 -19.46 9.31
N MET A 149 20.87 -20.42 8.93
CA MET A 149 19.71 -20.81 9.74
C MET A 149 20.13 -21.44 11.07
N THR A 150 21.23 -22.20 11.11
CA THR A 150 21.72 -22.78 12.36
C THR A 150 22.23 -21.72 13.34
N THR A 151 22.92 -20.68 12.86
CA THR A 151 23.43 -19.60 13.72
C THR A 151 22.31 -18.73 14.28
N GLN A 152 21.30 -18.40 13.46
CA GLN A 152 20.15 -17.61 13.92
C GLN A 152 19.30 -18.36 14.97
N ALA A 153 19.01 -19.65 14.71
CA ALA A 153 18.30 -20.48 15.68
C ALA A 153 19.10 -20.65 16.99
N GLN A 154 20.43 -20.68 16.88
CA GLN A 154 21.30 -20.71 18.06
C GLN A 154 21.20 -19.46 18.92
N MET A 155 21.23 -18.28 18.28
CA MET A 155 21.13 -17.01 18.96
C MET A 155 19.80 -16.84 19.68
N ILE A 156 18.69 -17.13 19.01
CA ILE A 156 17.33 -17.05 19.58
C ILE A 156 17.21 -17.96 20.79
N ARG A 157 17.68 -19.22 20.71
CA ARG A 157 17.66 -20.15 21.84
C ARG A 157 18.44 -19.60 23.04
N ARG A 158 19.64 -19.05 22.84
CA ARG A 158 20.45 -18.51 23.94
C ARG A 158 19.74 -17.35 24.64
N ILE A 159 19.09 -16.48 23.87
CA ILE A 159 18.29 -15.36 24.40
C ILE A 159 17.10 -15.90 25.20
N VAL A 160 16.32 -16.83 24.63
CA VAL A 160 15.15 -17.43 25.30
C VAL A 160 15.56 -18.18 26.57
N GLN A 161 16.62 -19.00 26.52
CA GLN A 161 17.13 -19.72 27.68
C GLN A 161 17.65 -18.78 28.77
N GLY A 162 18.37 -17.72 28.39
CA GLY A 162 18.80 -16.68 29.32
C GLY A 162 17.62 -16.00 30.02
N ALA A 163 16.60 -15.59 29.25
CA ALA A 163 15.38 -15.00 29.80
C ALA A 163 14.62 -15.95 30.73
N VAL A 164 14.41 -17.20 30.32
CA VAL A 164 13.74 -18.24 31.13
C VAL A 164 14.52 -18.53 32.41
N LEU A 165 15.86 -18.57 32.36
CA LEU A 165 16.70 -18.79 33.53
C LEU A 165 16.61 -17.62 34.52
N ILE A 166 16.66 -16.37 34.02
CA ILE A 166 16.50 -15.17 34.86
C ILE A 166 15.12 -15.17 35.53
N LEU A 167 14.06 -15.46 34.76
CA LEU A 167 12.70 -15.54 35.30
C LEU A 167 12.54 -16.68 36.32
N GLY A 168 13.13 -17.85 36.05
CA GLY A 168 13.13 -18.98 36.98
C GLY A 168 13.85 -18.64 38.28
N ALA A 169 15.03 -18.02 38.20
CA ALA A 169 15.79 -17.57 39.36
C ALA A 169 15.03 -16.49 40.17
N ALA A 170 14.39 -15.54 39.49
CA ALA A 170 13.55 -14.53 40.13
C ALA A 170 12.34 -15.15 40.82
N ALA A 171 11.69 -16.15 40.19
CA ALA A 171 10.56 -16.87 40.77
C ALA A 171 10.95 -17.66 42.03
N ILE A 172 12.11 -18.34 42.01
CA ILE A 172 12.66 -19.00 43.21
C ILE A 172 12.95 -17.96 44.29
N ALA A 173 13.59 -16.84 43.95
CA ALA A 173 13.92 -15.84 44.94
C ALA A 173 12.66 -15.17 45.53
N MET A 174 11.55 -15.05 44.79
CA MET A 174 10.26 -14.56 45.31
C MET A 174 9.61 -15.50 46.35
N THR A 175 10.01 -16.77 46.45
CA THR A 175 9.47 -17.64 47.49
C THR A 175 9.90 -17.15 48.88
N PHE A 176 11.11 -16.59 49.01
CA PHE A 176 11.70 -16.10 50.26
C PHE A 176 11.15 -14.71 50.65
N PRO A 177 10.55 -14.54 51.84
CA PRO A 177 9.98 -13.25 52.27
C PRO A 177 10.96 -12.08 52.23
N ALA A 178 12.22 -12.31 52.61
CA ALA A 178 13.28 -11.29 52.63
C ALA A 178 13.65 -10.78 51.23
N ALA A 179 13.54 -11.63 50.20
CA ALA A 179 13.87 -11.28 48.83
C ALA A 179 12.69 -10.69 48.05
N ARG A 180 11.44 -10.91 48.48
CA ARG A 180 10.24 -10.39 47.81
C ARG A 180 10.25 -8.88 47.62
N THR A 181 10.62 -8.11 48.64
CA THR A 181 10.65 -6.64 48.58
C THR A 181 11.72 -6.13 47.63
N ALA A 182 12.91 -6.74 47.65
CA ALA A 182 14.01 -6.43 46.75
C ALA A 182 13.69 -6.78 45.29
N ILE A 183 13.05 -7.93 45.05
CA ILE A 183 12.66 -8.34 43.68
C ILE A 183 11.49 -7.49 43.18
N ALA A 184 10.52 -7.14 44.05
CA ALA A 184 9.39 -6.31 43.66
C ALA A 184 9.84 -4.93 43.17
N SER A 185 10.85 -4.31 43.81
CA SER A 185 11.40 -3.03 43.36
C SER A 185 12.16 -3.15 42.03
N VAL A 186 12.90 -4.25 41.83
CA VAL A 186 13.56 -4.56 40.56
C VAL A 186 12.54 -4.84 39.45
N MET A 187 11.43 -5.53 39.75
CA MET A 187 10.35 -5.79 38.80
C MET A 187 9.64 -4.51 38.38
N ALA A 188 9.43 -3.59 39.33
CA ALA A 188 8.85 -2.28 39.04
C ALA A 188 9.72 -1.47 38.06
N SER A 189 11.04 -1.48 38.22
CA SER A 189 11.97 -0.82 37.28
C SER A 189 12.14 -1.60 35.96
N ALA A 190 12.15 -2.93 36.01
CA ALA A 190 12.17 -3.81 34.83
C ALA A 190 10.94 -3.62 33.94
N GLY A 191 9.79 -3.26 34.52
CA GLY A 191 8.59 -2.88 33.75
C GLY A 191 8.84 -1.70 32.82
N VAL A 192 9.50 -0.64 33.30
CA VAL A 192 9.87 0.53 32.48
C VAL A 192 10.89 0.14 31.41
N ALA A 193 11.91 -0.64 31.78
CA ALA A 193 12.90 -1.14 30.82
C ALA A 193 12.25 -2.00 29.71
N SER A 194 11.21 -2.77 30.04
CA SER A 194 10.47 -3.59 29.07
C SER A 194 9.69 -2.75 28.06
N ILE A 195 9.13 -1.61 28.49
CA ILE A 195 8.46 -0.67 27.57
C ILE A 195 9.47 -0.12 26.57
N VAL A 196 10.63 0.35 27.03
CA VAL A 196 11.70 0.88 26.17
C VAL A 196 12.19 -0.18 25.19
N ALA A 197 12.41 -1.41 25.67
CA ALA A 197 12.79 -2.55 24.82
C ALA A 197 11.73 -2.87 23.76
N THR A 198 10.44 -2.79 24.11
CA THR A 198 9.32 -3.03 23.19
C THR A 198 9.23 -1.94 22.13
N LEU A 199 9.37 -0.67 22.53
CA LEU A 199 9.40 0.46 21.60
C LEU A 199 10.58 0.35 20.63
N ALA A 200 11.75 -0.06 21.11
CA ALA A 200 12.91 -0.32 20.25
C ALA A 200 12.67 -1.47 19.26
N ALA A 201 11.90 -2.48 19.65
CA ALA A 201 11.55 -3.63 18.80
C ALA A 201 10.34 -3.38 17.88
N GLN A 202 9.67 -2.22 17.98
CA GLN A 202 8.41 -1.93 17.27
C GLN A 202 8.53 -2.13 15.76
N SER A 203 9.62 -1.68 15.13
CA SER A 203 9.83 -1.80 13.69
C SER A 203 10.04 -3.25 13.24
N MET A 204 10.70 -4.07 14.05
CA MET A 204 10.91 -5.50 13.76
C MET A 204 9.58 -6.25 13.84
N LEU A 205 8.80 -5.99 14.89
CA LEU A 205 7.47 -6.60 15.07
C LEU A 205 6.51 -6.16 13.96
N ALA A 206 6.49 -4.88 13.61
CA ALA A 206 5.65 -4.36 12.54
C ALA A 206 5.93 -5.04 11.20
N ASN A 207 7.21 -5.26 10.85
CA ASN A 207 7.57 -6.00 9.64
C ASN A 207 7.10 -7.45 9.70
N ILE A 208 7.30 -8.14 10.82
CA ILE A 208 6.87 -9.54 10.99
C ILE A 208 5.35 -9.68 10.83
N PHE A 209 4.58 -8.83 11.49
CA PHE A 209 3.12 -8.82 11.39
C PHE A 209 2.66 -8.49 9.98
N ALA A 210 3.32 -7.55 9.30
CA ALA A 210 3.02 -7.22 7.93
C ALA A 210 3.26 -8.39 6.97
N GLY A 211 4.40 -9.08 7.07
CA GLY A 211 4.66 -10.26 6.24
C GLY A 211 3.68 -11.41 6.53
N PHE A 212 3.30 -11.62 7.80
CA PHE A 212 2.27 -12.59 8.16
C PHE A 212 0.91 -12.23 7.55
N GLN A 213 0.51 -10.95 7.64
CA GLN A 213 -0.73 -10.45 7.07
C GLN A 213 -0.74 -10.61 5.55
N ILE A 214 0.35 -10.27 4.85
CA ILE A 214 0.47 -10.42 3.40
C ILE A 214 0.28 -11.90 3.01
N ALA A 215 0.97 -12.81 3.72
CA ALA A 215 0.86 -14.24 3.46
C ALA A 215 -0.55 -14.80 3.73
N MET A 216 -1.26 -14.29 4.73
CA MET A 216 -2.60 -14.77 5.09
C MET A 216 -3.70 -14.19 4.18
N THR A 217 -3.56 -12.91 3.80
CA THR A 217 -4.57 -12.21 2.99
C THR A 217 -4.40 -12.43 1.49
N ASP A 218 -3.27 -13.00 1.08
CA ASP A 218 -2.95 -13.27 -0.32
C ASP A 218 -3.06 -11.99 -1.18
N ALA A 219 -2.76 -10.84 -0.56
CA ALA A 219 -2.82 -9.53 -1.18
C ALA A 219 -1.69 -9.32 -2.19
N LEU A 220 -0.59 -10.08 -2.04
CA LEU A 220 0.59 -10.09 -2.89
C LEU A 220 1.08 -11.52 -3.06
N ARG A 221 1.27 -11.95 -4.30
CA ARG A 221 1.82 -13.28 -4.62
C ARG A 221 3.21 -13.18 -5.23
N VAL A 222 3.97 -14.26 -5.09
CA VAL A 222 5.22 -14.43 -5.83
C VAL A 222 4.88 -14.55 -7.32
N GLY A 223 5.52 -13.73 -8.15
CA GLY A 223 5.27 -13.61 -9.57
C GLY A 223 4.36 -12.45 -9.98
N ASP A 224 3.72 -11.75 -9.03
CA ASP A 224 2.89 -10.58 -9.35
C ASP A 224 3.74 -9.41 -9.83
N ILE A 225 3.24 -8.67 -10.84
CA ILE A 225 3.82 -7.40 -11.27
C ILE A 225 3.17 -6.29 -10.47
N ILE A 226 4.00 -5.52 -9.76
CA ILE A 226 3.53 -4.45 -8.90
C ILE A 226 4.23 -3.13 -9.19
N VAL A 227 3.51 -2.04 -8.92
CA VAL A 227 4.07 -0.69 -8.88
C VAL A 227 4.02 -0.22 -7.43
N VAL A 228 5.19 -0.04 -6.84
CA VAL A 228 5.33 0.38 -5.45
C VAL A 228 5.60 1.87 -5.40
N SER A 229 4.77 2.59 -4.67
CA SER A 229 4.92 4.01 -4.37
C SER A 229 5.36 4.20 -2.92
N GLY A 230 6.20 5.22 -2.64
CA GLY A 230 6.59 5.55 -1.26
C GLY A 230 7.86 4.87 -0.73
N LEU A 231 8.75 4.42 -1.61
CA LEU A 231 10.16 4.15 -1.29
C LEU A 231 11.01 5.40 -1.53
N ASP A 232 10.93 6.41 -0.66
CA ASP A 232 11.80 7.61 -0.57
C ASP A 232 12.33 8.18 -1.92
N GLY A 233 11.59 8.01 -3.02
CA GLY A 233 12.11 7.97 -4.37
C GLY A 233 11.01 7.71 -5.41
N PRO A 234 11.34 7.65 -6.71
CA PRO A 234 10.36 7.52 -7.78
C PRO A 234 9.59 6.19 -7.71
N LYS A 235 8.38 6.15 -8.29
CA LYS A 235 7.60 4.91 -8.40
C LYS A 235 8.46 3.83 -9.07
N VAL A 236 8.53 2.65 -8.45
CA VAL A 236 9.28 1.53 -9.02
C VAL A 236 8.31 0.43 -9.41
N GLN A 237 8.40 -0.02 -10.65
CA GLN A 237 7.70 -1.18 -11.18
C GLN A 237 8.63 -2.39 -11.19
N GLY A 238 8.13 -3.53 -10.73
CA GLY A 238 8.88 -4.78 -10.77
C GLY A 238 8.02 -6.01 -10.45
N THR A 239 8.64 -7.17 -10.55
CA THR A 239 8.00 -8.48 -10.30
C THR A 239 8.41 -8.99 -8.93
N VAL A 240 7.47 -9.53 -8.16
CA VAL A 240 7.77 -10.12 -6.85
C VAL A 240 8.48 -11.46 -7.02
N GLU A 241 9.73 -11.57 -6.55
CA GLU A 241 10.50 -12.82 -6.59
C GLU A 241 10.34 -13.65 -5.31
N GLU A 242 10.37 -13.00 -4.15
CA GLU A 242 10.36 -13.67 -2.85
C GLU A 242 9.57 -12.86 -1.82
N ILE A 243 8.72 -13.54 -1.04
CA ILE A 243 7.98 -12.96 0.08
C ILE A 243 8.47 -13.62 1.36
N THR A 244 9.14 -12.85 2.22
CA THR A 244 9.55 -13.26 3.56
C THR A 244 8.71 -12.56 4.61
N LEU A 245 8.73 -13.07 5.84
CA LEU A 245 8.04 -12.48 6.98
C LEU A 245 8.45 -11.02 7.24
N THR A 246 9.71 -10.65 6.98
CA THR A 246 10.24 -9.32 7.30
C THR A 246 10.47 -8.41 6.10
N TYR A 247 10.61 -8.96 4.89
CA TYR A 247 10.82 -8.21 3.66
C TYR A 247 10.26 -8.94 2.44
N VAL A 248 10.06 -8.20 1.36
CA VAL A 248 9.71 -8.70 0.02
C VAL A 248 10.81 -8.30 -0.95
N VAL A 249 11.19 -9.21 -1.84
CA VAL A 249 12.17 -8.96 -2.90
C VAL A 249 11.43 -8.70 -4.20
N VAL A 250 11.68 -7.53 -4.79
CA VAL A 250 11.10 -7.10 -6.06
C VAL A 250 12.21 -6.99 -7.10
N HIS A 251 12.05 -7.71 -8.22
CA HIS A 251 12.93 -7.65 -9.37
C HIS A 251 12.48 -6.55 -10.33
N VAL A 252 13.34 -5.56 -10.52
CA VAL A 252 13.09 -4.42 -11.40
C VAL A 252 13.59 -4.75 -12.80
N TRP A 253 13.00 -4.13 -13.82
CA TRP A 253 13.33 -4.32 -15.24
C TRP A 253 14.82 -4.11 -15.58
N ASP A 254 15.55 -3.33 -14.79
CA ASP A 254 16.99 -3.09 -14.95
C ASP A 254 17.87 -4.21 -14.36
N GLY A 255 17.27 -5.33 -13.94
CA GLY A 255 17.95 -6.48 -13.39
C GLY A 255 18.23 -6.40 -11.89
N ARG A 256 17.94 -5.28 -11.22
CA ARG A 256 18.19 -5.11 -9.79
C ARG A 256 17.11 -5.80 -8.95
N ARG A 257 17.50 -6.25 -7.76
CA ARG A 257 16.59 -6.77 -6.73
C ARG A 257 16.49 -5.76 -5.60
N ILE A 258 15.31 -5.19 -5.42
CA ILE A 258 15.04 -4.26 -4.33
C ILE A 258 14.44 -5.05 -3.17
N VAL A 259 15.07 -4.94 -2.00
CA VAL A 259 14.58 -5.54 -0.76
C VAL A 259 13.75 -4.50 -0.01
N ILE A 260 12.45 -4.75 0.08
CA ILE A 260 11.49 -3.80 0.64
C ILE A 260 10.96 -4.37 1.97
N PRO A 261 11.02 -3.63 3.09
CA PRO A 261 10.45 -4.10 4.35
C PRO A 261 8.96 -4.41 4.21
N SER A 262 8.49 -5.53 4.76
CA SER A 262 7.09 -5.97 4.58
C SER A 262 6.09 -4.94 5.09
N SER A 263 6.46 -4.17 6.13
CA SER A 263 5.61 -3.10 6.69
C SER A 263 5.20 -2.05 5.64
N LYS A 264 6.06 -1.76 4.64
CA LYS A 264 5.76 -0.78 3.60
C LYS A 264 4.57 -1.20 2.72
N PHE A 265 4.33 -2.49 2.53
CA PHE A 265 3.18 -2.99 1.76
C PHE A 265 1.86 -2.97 2.54
N THR A 266 1.94 -2.87 3.87
CA THR A 266 0.74 -2.74 4.72
C THR A 266 0.41 -1.29 5.06
N THR A 267 1.40 -0.38 5.03
CA THR A 267 1.19 1.04 5.37
C THR A 267 0.99 1.93 4.15
N ASN A 268 1.58 1.58 3.01
CA ASN A 268 1.52 2.39 1.80
C ASN A 268 0.64 1.73 0.74
N GLU A 269 0.13 2.55 -0.18
CA GLU A 269 -0.59 2.07 -1.36
C GLU A 269 0.39 1.46 -2.37
N PHE A 270 -0.01 0.34 -2.97
CA PHE A 270 0.68 -0.31 -4.08
C PHE A 270 -0.35 -0.74 -5.12
N GLU A 271 0.06 -0.72 -6.39
CA GLU A 271 -0.78 -1.14 -7.50
C GLU A 271 -0.35 -2.56 -7.90
N ASN A 272 -1.28 -3.52 -7.92
CA ASN A 272 -1.03 -4.88 -8.39
C ASN A 272 -1.64 -5.04 -9.78
N LEU A 273 -0.78 -5.16 -10.79
CA LEU A 273 -1.15 -5.19 -12.20
C LEU A 273 -1.61 -6.59 -12.66
N THR A 274 -1.48 -7.63 -11.83
CA THR A 274 -1.76 -9.03 -12.20
C THR A 274 -2.89 -9.66 -11.37
N ARG A 275 -3.51 -8.91 -10.44
CA ARG A 275 -4.41 -9.48 -9.42
C ARG A 275 -5.71 -10.11 -9.95
N ARG A 276 -6.34 -9.56 -11.00
CA ARG A 276 -7.65 -10.05 -11.51
C ARG A 276 -7.75 -10.10 -13.03
N GLN A 277 -7.08 -9.19 -13.73
CA GLN A 277 -7.01 -9.16 -15.19
C GLN A 277 -5.59 -8.80 -15.58
N THR A 278 -5.00 -9.61 -16.47
CA THR A 278 -3.72 -9.30 -17.10
C THR A 278 -3.90 -8.29 -18.25
N GLU A 279 -5.15 -8.09 -18.68
CA GLU A 279 -5.52 -7.11 -19.69
C GLU A 279 -5.19 -5.71 -19.18
N MET A 280 -4.17 -5.10 -19.80
CA MET A 280 -3.73 -3.76 -19.49
C MET A 280 -3.99 -2.86 -20.69
N MET A 281 -4.40 -1.63 -20.40
CA MET A 281 -4.59 -0.61 -21.41
C MET A 281 -3.25 0.10 -21.67
N ALA A 282 -2.72 -0.01 -22.88
CA ALA A 282 -1.67 0.86 -23.36
C ALA A 282 -2.25 2.23 -23.69
N SER A 283 -1.63 3.30 -23.20
CA SER A 283 -2.03 4.68 -23.49
C SER A 283 -0.91 5.41 -24.23
N VAL A 284 -1.19 5.82 -25.46
CA VAL A 284 -0.29 6.61 -26.30
C VAL A 284 -0.87 8.00 -26.46
N GLU A 285 -0.14 9.02 -25.99
CA GLU A 285 -0.51 10.41 -26.17
C GLU A 285 0.37 11.07 -27.23
N LEU A 286 -0.27 11.72 -28.19
CA LEU A 286 0.35 12.50 -29.26
C LEU A 286 -0.11 13.95 -29.17
N LEU A 287 0.85 14.87 -29.17
CA LEU A 287 0.59 16.31 -29.28
C LEU A 287 0.60 16.69 -30.76
N LEU A 288 -0.55 17.10 -31.29
CA LEU A 288 -0.74 17.41 -32.70
C LEU A 288 -1.27 18.84 -32.87
N ASP A 289 -1.17 19.37 -34.08
CA ASP A 289 -1.79 20.64 -34.45
C ASP A 289 -3.32 20.51 -34.57
N PHE A 290 -4.05 21.63 -34.40
CA PHE A 290 -5.50 21.69 -34.56
C PHE A 290 -6.03 21.23 -35.93
N ARG A 291 -5.17 21.18 -36.95
CA ARG A 291 -5.52 20.68 -38.29
C ARG A 291 -5.38 19.16 -38.45
N ALA A 292 -5.05 18.43 -37.39
CA ALA A 292 -4.83 17.00 -37.47
C ALA A 292 -6.09 16.23 -37.96
N PRO A 293 -5.95 15.33 -38.96
CA PRO A 293 -7.09 14.61 -39.52
C PRO A 293 -7.47 13.42 -38.62
N LEU A 294 -8.25 13.67 -37.57
CA LEU A 294 -8.62 12.66 -36.56
C LEU A 294 -9.26 11.39 -37.16
N THR A 295 -10.08 11.52 -38.21
CA THR A 295 -10.70 10.37 -38.88
C THR A 295 -9.66 9.48 -39.57
N GLN A 296 -8.63 10.07 -40.18
CA GLN A 296 -7.55 9.33 -40.81
C GLN A 296 -6.64 8.68 -39.75
N ILE A 297 -6.36 9.38 -38.65
CA ILE A 297 -5.60 8.83 -37.52
C ILE A 297 -6.31 7.58 -36.97
N ARG A 298 -7.63 7.63 -36.78
CA ARG A 298 -8.42 6.46 -36.33
C ARG A 298 -8.26 5.27 -37.27
N ALA A 299 -8.51 5.48 -38.57
CA ALA A 299 -8.37 4.43 -39.57
C ALA A 299 -6.94 3.86 -39.64
N HIS A 300 -5.92 4.70 -39.44
CA HIS A 300 -4.53 4.26 -39.44
C HIS A 300 -4.18 3.46 -38.17
N VAL A 301 -4.72 3.84 -37.00
CA VAL A 301 -4.60 3.04 -35.78
C VAL A 301 -5.21 1.65 -35.99
N ASP A 302 -6.41 1.56 -36.55
CA ASP A 302 -7.05 0.27 -36.83
C ASP A 302 -6.21 -0.59 -37.78
N LYS A 303 -5.61 0.03 -38.80
CA LYS A 303 -4.69 -0.65 -39.73
C LYS A 303 -3.45 -1.19 -39.00
N LEU A 304 -2.81 -0.36 -38.18
CA LEU A 304 -1.65 -0.77 -37.39
C LEU A 304 -2.02 -1.93 -36.45
N LEU A 305 -3.13 -1.82 -35.72
CA LEU A 305 -3.59 -2.90 -34.83
C LEU A 305 -3.83 -4.23 -35.55
N ALA A 306 -4.26 -4.20 -36.82
CA ALA A 306 -4.45 -5.41 -37.62
C ALA A 306 -3.13 -6.08 -38.07
N GLU A 307 -2.02 -5.32 -38.14
CA GLU A 307 -0.70 -5.78 -38.59
C GLU A 307 0.13 -6.43 -37.46
N THR A 308 -0.25 -6.25 -36.20
CA THR A 308 0.48 -6.77 -35.03
C THR A 308 -0.29 -7.87 -34.30
N ASP A 309 0.43 -8.72 -33.58
CA ASP A 309 -0.10 -9.74 -32.66
C ASP A 309 0.01 -9.33 -31.18
N LEU A 310 0.55 -8.14 -30.90
CA LEU A 310 0.62 -7.57 -29.54
C LEU A 310 -0.76 -7.15 -29.01
N TRP A 311 -1.70 -6.85 -29.92
CA TRP A 311 -3.07 -6.47 -29.58
C TRP A 311 -3.96 -7.70 -29.34
N ASP A 312 -4.76 -7.66 -28.27
CA ASP A 312 -5.64 -8.75 -27.88
C ASP A 312 -6.99 -8.76 -28.61
N GLY A 313 -7.30 -7.71 -29.38
CA GLY A 313 -8.51 -7.61 -30.19
C GLY A 313 -9.75 -7.10 -29.44
N ASN A 314 -9.61 -6.69 -28.18
CA ASN A 314 -10.75 -6.31 -27.33
C ASN A 314 -11.16 -4.85 -27.54
N ASP A 315 -10.39 -3.91 -27.01
CA ASP A 315 -10.71 -2.48 -26.97
C ASP A 315 -9.64 -1.64 -27.68
N ALA A 316 -10.09 -0.71 -28.51
CA ALA A 316 -9.25 0.31 -29.12
C ALA A 316 -10.05 1.61 -29.24
N ASN A 317 -9.46 2.72 -28.80
CA ASN A 317 -10.15 4.00 -28.77
C ASN A 317 -9.18 5.16 -29.01
N VAL A 318 -9.58 6.11 -29.86
CA VAL A 318 -8.80 7.30 -30.21
C VAL A 318 -9.64 8.56 -29.96
N GLN A 319 -9.20 9.35 -28.99
CA GLN A 319 -9.94 10.52 -28.51
C GLN A 319 -9.03 11.73 -28.34
N VAL A 320 -9.59 12.93 -28.50
CA VAL A 320 -8.91 14.15 -28.09
C VAL A 320 -9.20 14.35 -26.61
N THR A 321 -8.16 14.29 -25.76
CA THR A 321 -8.30 14.40 -24.31
C THR A 321 -8.07 15.81 -23.79
N GLY A 322 -7.35 16.63 -24.55
CA GLY A 322 -7.05 17.99 -24.18
C GLY A 322 -6.79 18.87 -25.39
N ALA A 323 -6.96 20.17 -25.20
CA ALA A 323 -6.55 21.20 -26.14
C ALA A 323 -5.82 22.30 -25.35
N SER A 324 -4.59 22.62 -25.77
CA SER A 324 -3.80 23.73 -25.27
C SER A 324 -4.03 24.98 -26.12
N ALA A 325 -3.24 26.05 -25.95
CA ALA A 325 -3.29 27.21 -26.85
C ALA A 325 -2.68 26.90 -28.23
N GLU A 326 -1.81 25.89 -28.33
CA GLU A 326 -0.98 25.65 -29.52
C GLU A 326 -1.24 24.27 -30.15
N THR A 327 -1.70 23.30 -29.37
CA THR A 327 -1.79 21.89 -29.76
C THR A 327 -3.05 21.22 -29.21
N ILE A 328 -3.47 20.14 -29.86
CA ILE A 328 -4.44 19.18 -29.33
C ILE A 328 -3.70 17.92 -28.85
N THR A 329 -4.16 17.35 -27.74
CA THR A 329 -3.66 16.08 -27.22
C THR A 329 -4.59 14.96 -27.68
N VAL A 330 -4.09 14.11 -28.58
CA VAL A 330 -4.78 12.90 -29.02
C VAL A 330 -4.29 11.73 -28.19
N ARG A 331 -5.19 11.12 -27.41
CA ARG A 331 -4.93 9.91 -26.64
C ARG A 331 -5.51 8.71 -27.36
N ILE A 332 -4.67 7.71 -27.56
CA ILE A 332 -5.00 6.39 -28.09
C ILE A 332 -4.88 5.42 -26.94
N VAL A 333 -5.97 4.71 -26.64
CA VAL A 333 -6.01 3.68 -25.59
C VAL A 333 -6.35 2.36 -26.25
N VAL A 334 -5.50 1.36 -26.06
CA VAL A 334 -5.67 0.01 -26.64
C VAL A 334 -5.43 -1.05 -25.58
N SER A 335 -6.25 -2.09 -25.56
CA SER A 335 -6.06 -3.23 -24.65
C SER A 335 -4.91 -4.13 -25.10
N ALA A 336 -4.25 -4.79 -24.17
CA ALA A 336 -3.25 -5.81 -24.46
C ALA A 336 -3.27 -6.89 -23.40
N SER A 337 -2.88 -8.10 -23.77
CA SER A 337 -2.99 -9.30 -22.94
C SER A 337 -2.12 -9.31 -21.68
N ASN A 338 -1.06 -8.51 -21.63
CA ASN A 338 -0.20 -8.33 -20.46
C ASN A 338 0.49 -6.97 -20.46
N SER A 339 1.11 -6.60 -19.33
CA SER A 339 1.79 -5.31 -19.15
C SER A 339 2.96 -5.08 -20.11
N GLY A 340 3.72 -6.13 -20.45
CA GLY A 340 4.84 -6.06 -21.38
C GLY A 340 4.36 -5.79 -22.79
N ASN A 341 3.39 -6.59 -23.26
CA ASN A 341 2.74 -6.39 -24.56
C ASN A 341 2.08 -5.02 -24.64
N ALA A 342 1.46 -4.52 -23.56
CA ALA A 342 0.88 -3.18 -23.53
C ALA A 342 1.94 -2.09 -23.77
N TRP A 343 3.11 -2.23 -23.13
CA TRP A 343 4.22 -1.29 -23.33
C TRP A 343 4.74 -1.34 -24.78
N ASP A 344 5.05 -2.54 -25.28
CA ASP A 344 5.59 -2.73 -26.63
C ASP A 344 4.59 -2.28 -27.70
N LEU A 345 3.30 -2.59 -27.52
CA LEU A 345 2.22 -2.13 -28.40
C LEU A 345 2.12 -0.60 -28.42
N GLY A 346 2.26 0.04 -27.26
CA GLY A 346 2.28 1.50 -27.16
C GLY A 346 3.48 2.14 -27.86
N CYS A 347 4.67 1.55 -27.75
CA CYS A 347 5.86 2.00 -28.49
C CYS A 347 5.66 1.82 -30.00
N TRP A 348 5.24 0.63 -30.42
CA TRP A 348 5.02 0.29 -31.81
C TRP A 348 3.97 1.19 -32.48
N LEU A 349 2.85 1.45 -31.81
CA LEU A 349 1.84 2.41 -32.29
C LEU A 349 2.40 3.82 -32.41
N ARG A 350 3.18 4.28 -31.43
CA ARG A 350 3.77 5.62 -31.43
C ARG A 350 4.73 5.80 -32.61
N GLU A 351 5.59 4.83 -32.85
CA GLU A 351 6.55 4.84 -33.96
C GLU A 351 5.83 4.79 -35.32
N GLY A 352 4.84 3.89 -35.46
CA GLY A 352 4.03 3.77 -36.68
C GLY A 352 3.26 5.05 -36.99
N LEU A 353 2.57 5.62 -36.00
CA LEU A 353 1.79 6.84 -36.16
C LEU A 353 2.66 8.05 -36.47
N LEU A 354 3.79 8.22 -35.79
CA LEU A 354 4.71 9.33 -36.09
C LEU A 354 5.26 9.22 -37.52
N THR A 355 5.60 8.01 -37.96
CA THR A 355 6.09 7.75 -39.31
C THR A 355 5.02 8.07 -40.36
N TRP A 356 3.77 7.66 -40.12
CA TRP A 356 2.65 7.94 -41.01
C TRP A 356 2.31 9.43 -41.04
N ILE A 357 2.21 10.09 -39.89
CA ILE A 357 1.95 11.54 -39.79
C ILE A 357 3.02 12.33 -40.55
N ALA A 358 4.30 11.97 -40.40
CA ALA A 358 5.38 12.65 -41.11
C ALA A 358 5.29 12.51 -42.63
N ARG A 359 4.77 11.39 -43.15
CA ARG A 359 4.68 11.11 -44.59
C ARG A 359 3.39 11.62 -45.23
N GLU A 360 2.24 11.35 -44.63
CA GLU A 360 0.92 11.56 -45.24
C GLU A 360 0.18 12.79 -44.69
N ALA A 361 0.46 13.19 -43.44
CA ALA A 361 -0.20 14.32 -42.79
C ALA A 361 0.78 15.28 -42.08
N PRO A 362 1.81 15.82 -42.77
CA PRO A 362 2.84 16.65 -42.14
C PRO A 362 2.28 17.96 -41.54
N TYR A 363 1.12 18.41 -42.02
CA TYR A 363 0.40 19.57 -41.47
C TYR A 363 -0.22 19.33 -40.08
N ALA A 364 -0.29 18.06 -39.62
CA ALA A 364 -0.77 17.68 -38.30
C ALA A 364 0.31 17.77 -37.21
N LEU A 365 1.59 17.92 -37.59
CA LEU A 365 2.66 18.16 -36.62
C LEU A 365 2.50 19.54 -35.96
N PRO A 366 2.85 19.71 -34.68
CA PRO A 366 2.78 21.00 -33.98
C PRO A 366 3.50 22.13 -34.73
N ARG A 367 2.84 23.29 -34.88
CA ARG A 367 3.43 24.49 -35.51
C ARG A 367 3.09 25.75 -34.72
N SER A 368 4.08 26.63 -34.55
CA SER A 368 3.85 27.98 -34.03
C SER A 368 3.22 28.85 -35.12
N ARG A 369 2.12 29.53 -34.78
CA ARG A 369 1.46 30.49 -35.66
C ARG A 369 1.76 31.90 -35.15
N TYR A 370 2.34 32.74 -36.00
CA TYR A 370 2.51 34.16 -35.72
C TYR A 370 1.47 34.94 -36.53
N GLN A 371 0.53 35.58 -35.85
CA GLN A 371 -0.34 36.56 -36.48
C GLN A 371 0.33 37.92 -36.36
N HIS A 372 0.74 38.51 -37.48
CA HIS A 372 1.19 39.90 -37.49
C HIS A 372 -0.03 40.76 -37.14
N LEU A 373 0.06 41.49 -36.03
CA LEU A 373 -0.92 42.51 -35.69
C LEU A 373 -0.56 43.75 -36.50
N ASP A 374 -1.34 44.04 -37.54
CA ASP A 374 -1.31 45.34 -38.21
C ASP A 374 -1.86 46.38 -37.22
N VAL A 375 -0.97 46.93 -36.40
CA VAL A 375 -1.31 48.01 -35.49
C VAL A 375 -1.30 49.30 -36.31
N GLU A 376 -2.45 49.69 -36.85
CA GLU A 376 -2.64 51.04 -37.36
C GLU A 376 -2.60 52.01 -36.17
N HIS A 377 -1.51 52.80 -36.08
CA HIS A 377 -1.44 53.92 -35.16
C HIS A 377 -2.29 55.07 -35.71
N ILE A 378 -3.52 55.18 -35.22
CA ILE A 378 -4.35 56.38 -35.41
C ILE A 378 -3.76 57.46 -34.50
N GLU A 379 -2.95 58.37 -35.06
CA GLU A 379 -2.32 59.48 -34.29
C GLU A 379 -3.34 60.53 -33.81
N ARG A 380 -4.52 60.63 -34.44
CA ARG A 380 -5.61 61.52 -34.00
C ARG A 380 -6.95 61.02 -34.50
N ASP A 381 -7.85 60.66 -33.60
CA ASP A 381 -9.22 60.31 -33.94
C ASP A 381 -10.03 61.59 -34.20
N LEU A 382 -10.00 62.07 -35.45
CA LEU A 382 -10.75 63.25 -35.90
C LEU A 382 -12.26 62.96 -36.06
N SER A 383 -12.74 61.76 -35.70
CA SER A 383 -14.16 61.42 -35.86
C SER A 383 -15.06 62.27 -34.96
N GLU A 384 -14.67 62.49 -33.70
CA GLU A 384 -15.40 63.39 -32.80
C GLU A 384 -15.34 64.86 -33.24
N GLU A 385 -14.17 65.31 -33.74
CA GLU A 385 -13.98 66.68 -34.24
C GLU A 385 -14.81 66.93 -35.51
N LYS A 386 -14.85 65.96 -36.44
CA LYS A 386 -15.72 66.01 -37.62
C LYS A 386 -17.20 65.96 -37.27
N VAL A 387 -17.60 65.20 -36.26
CA VAL A 387 -18.99 65.17 -35.78
C VAL A 387 -19.37 66.50 -35.14
N ALA A 388 -18.46 67.14 -34.39
CA ALA A 388 -18.66 68.45 -33.81
C ALA A 388 -18.76 69.55 -34.89
N ASP A 389 -17.86 69.54 -35.88
CA ASP A 389 -17.88 70.48 -37.01
C ASP A 389 -19.16 70.32 -37.84
N LEU A 390 -19.60 69.08 -38.11
CA LEU A 390 -20.84 68.83 -38.85
C LEU A 390 -22.08 69.28 -38.06
N ALA A 391 -22.06 69.10 -36.73
CA ALA A 391 -23.12 69.60 -35.85
C ALA A 391 -23.15 71.14 -35.80
N GLU A 392 -21.99 71.79 -35.84
CA GLU A 392 -21.86 73.25 -35.91
C GLU A 392 -22.27 73.79 -37.29
N GLU A 393 -21.96 73.10 -38.39
CA GLU A 393 -22.42 73.42 -39.74
C GLU A 393 -23.95 73.33 -39.83
N LEU A 394 -24.55 72.26 -39.30
CA LEU A 394 -26.01 72.11 -39.23
C LEU A 394 -26.67 73.20 -38.36
N ALA A 395 -26.03 73.59 -37.26
CA ALA A 395 -26.49 74.67 -36.40
C ALA A 395 -26.40 76.05 -37.10
N ASN A 396 -25.36 76.30 -37.91
CA ASN A 396 -25.18 77.56 -38.64
C ASN A 396 -26.08 77.68 -39.88
N ILE A 397 -26.51 76.57 -40.48
CA ILE A 397 -27.58 76.57 -41.49
C ILE A 397 -28.93 76.91 -40.83
N THR A 398 -29.12 76.55 -39.56
CA THR A 398 -30.26 76.96 -38.74
C THR A 398 -29.98 78.28 -38.00
N GLY A 399 -29.73 79.35 -38.78
CA GLY A 399 -29.52 80.69 -38.24
C GLY A 399 -30.67 81.19 -37.33
N PRO A 400 -30.36 82.00 -36.31
CA PRO A 400 -31.28 82.37 -35.23
C PRO A 400 -32.27 83.43 -35.70
N GLY A 401 -33.41 82.99 -36.23
CA GLY A 401 -34.39 83.97 -36.71
C GLY A 401 -35.62 83.45 -37.44
N LEU A 402 -36.18 82.29 -37.07
CA LEU A 402 -37.57 81.95 -37.43
C LEU A 402 -38.26 81.25 -36.26
N GLY A 403 -38.64 82.07 -35.28
CA GLY A 403 -39.73 81.76 -34.36
C GLY A 403 -41.08 82.11 -35.00
N HIS A 404 -41.91 81.07 -35.19
CA HIS A 404 -43.35 80.98 -34.88
C HIS A 404 -44.31 80.45 -35.97
N GLY A 405 -45.04 79.39 -35.58
CA GLY A 405 -46.33 78.91 -36.12
C GLY A 405 -46.19 77.56 -36.83
N HIS A 406 -46.74 76.42 -36.41
CA HIS A 406 -47.81 75.97 -35.51
C HIS A 406 -47.39 74.56 -34.98
N SER A 407 -47.88 73.95 -33.90
CA SER A 407 -48.97 74.17 -32.95
C SER A 407 -48.72 73.25 -31.74
N ARG A 408 -48.98 73.74 -30.54
CA ARG A 408 -49.12 72.96 -29.29
C ARG A 408 -50.16 71.84 -29.45
N ILE A 409 -49.93 70.71 -28.76
CA ILE A 409 -50.72 70.24 -27.61
C ILE A 409 -49.91 69.16 -26.85
N ASP A 410 -49.75 69.38 -25.54
CA ASP A 410 -49.32 68.42 -24.54
C ASP A 410 -50.36 67.30 -24.37
N SER A 411 -49.93 66.05 -24.14
CA SER A 411 -50.21 65.31 -22.88
C SER A 411 -49.94 63.80 -23.01
N ALA A 412 -49.20 63.31 -22.00
CA ALA A 412 -49.23 61.99 -21.35
C ALA A 412 -49.09 60.69 -22.17
N PRO A 413 -48.20 59.75 -21.75
CA PRO A 413 -48.11 58.43 -22.33
C PRO A 413 -49.07 57.46 -21.65
N SER A 414 -49.95 56.84 -22.44
CA SER A 414 -50.69 55.63 -22.08
C SER A 414 -50.14 54.43 -22.86
N GLU A 415 -49.98 53.36 -22.09
CA GLU A 415 -49.73 51.95 -22.42
C GLU A 415 -50.27 51.46 -23.77
N GLU A 416 -49.50 50.59 -24.44
CA GLU A 416 -49.97 49.23 -24.76
C GLU A 416 -48.84 48.33 -25.29
N ALA A 417 -48.42 47.38 -24.46
CA ALA A 417 -47.84 46.11 -24.91
C ALA A 417 -48.23 45.00 -23.91
N ALA A 418 -49.41 44.43 -24.15
CA ALA A 418 -49.82 43.04 -23.95
C ALA A 418 -49.40 42.25 -22.66
N ALA A 419 -50.35 42.20 -21.71
CA ALA A 419 -50.99 41.02 -21.07
C ALA A 419 -50.18 39.79 -20.56
N LEU A 420 -49.98 39.72 -19.23
CA LEU A 420 -50.48 38.76 -18.19
C LEU A 420 -50.23 37.21 -18.31
N PRO A 421 -50.23 36.42 -17.19
CA PRO A 421 -50.80 36.74 -15.87
C PRO A 421 -49.95 36.45 -14.60
N THR A 422 -50.44 37.08 -13.54
CA THR A 422 -50.14 37.03 -12.10
C THR A 422 -50.21 35.64 -11.46
N SER A 423 -49.32 35.38 -10.50
CA SER A 423 -49.51 34.45 -9.39
C SER A 423 -49.28 35.18 -8.06
N VAL A 424 -50.24 35.06 -7.17
CA VAL A 424 -50.42 35.70 -5.86
C VAL A 424 -49.61 34.98 -4.76
N LEU A 425 -49.12 35.72 -3.74
CA LEU A 425 -49.16 35.36 -2.29
C LEU A 425 -48.65 36.54 -1.41
N PRO A 426 -49.17 36.75 -0.18
CA PRO A 426 -49.13 38.06 0.48
C PRO A 426 -48.22 38.21 1.73
N ALA A 427 -48.00 39.49 2.07
CA ALA A 427 -47.90 40.14 3.39
C ALA A 427 -46.82 39.75 4.41
N GLY A 428 -46.09 40.78 4.89
CA GLY A 428 -45.30 40.79 6.12
C GLY A 428 -44.63 42.14 6.36
N THR A 429 -45.10 42.84 7.38
CA THR A 429 -44.77 44.18 7.89
C THR A 429 -43.38 44.31 8.54
N GLU A 430 -42.90 45.56 8.60
CA GLU A 430 -41.94 46.12 9.59
C GLU A 430 -40.48 45.59 9.48
N GLU A 431 -39.40 46.37 9.62
CA GLU A 431 -39.15 47.57 10.42
C GLU A 431 -37.87 48.27 9.88
N ARG A 432 -37.86 49.60 9.97
CA ARG A 432 -36.78 50.49 9.57
C ARG A 432 -35.80 50.64 10.73
N GLY A 433 -34.54 50.27 10.53
CA GLY A 433 -33.46 50.83 11.35
C GLY A 433 -32.28 49.92 11.67
N GLU A 434 -31.57 49.36 10.69
CA GLU A 434 -30.21 48.81 10.96
C GLU A 434 -29.24 48.81 9.73
N ASP A 435 -29.61 49.40 8.60
CA ASP A 435 -28.90 49.20 7.32
C ASP A 435 -27.77 50.19 6.97
N GLU A 436 -27.55 51.26 7.75
CA GLU A 436 -26.49 52.22 7.40
C GLU A 436 -25.07 51.70 7.71
N ARG A 437 -24.89 50.83 8.71
CA ARG A 437 -23.56 50.27 9.04
C ARG A 437 -23.16 49.07 8.18
N THR A 438 -24.12 48.40 7.55
CA THR A 438 -23.88 47.24 6.68
C THR A 438 -23.65 47.64 5.22
N SER A 439 -24.23 48.77 4.78
CA SER A 439 -23.99 49.38 3.45
C SER A 439 -22.53 49.81 3.28
N ASP A 440 -21.98 50.55 4.24
CA ASP A 440 -20.58 51.02 4.20
C ASP A 440 -19.57 49.88 4.22
N GLN A 441 -19.83 48.81 4.98
CA GLN A 441 -18.98 47.61 4.97
C GLN A 441 -19.05 46.83 3.64
N ARG A 442 -20.21 46.83 2.97
CA ARG A 442 -20.39 46.19 1.65
C ARG A 442 -19.69 47.01 0.56
N GLU A 443 -19.78 48.33 0.60
CA GLU A 443 -19.02 49.21 -0.30
C GLU A 443 -17.51 49.09 -0.07
N HIS A 444 -17.05 49.09 1.19
CA HIS A 444 -15.63 48.95 1.50
C HIS A 444 -15.06 47.60 1.04
N ARG A 445 -15.84 46.51 1.20
CA ARG A 445 -15.47 45.18 0.66
C ARG A 445 -15.50 45.13 -0.87
N ALA A 446 -16.44 45.81 -1.52
CA ALA A 446 -16.48 45.93 -2.98
C ALA A 446 -15.26 46.71 -3.52
N ARG A 447 -14.89 47.82 -2.87
CA ARG A 447 -13.69 48.61 -3.20
C ARG A 447 -12.40 47.82 -2.96
N LEU A 448 -12.29 47.05 -1.88
CA LEU A 448 -11.16 46.16 -1.62
C LEU A 448 -11.03 45.04 -2.65
N ARG A 449 -12.15 44.44 -3.08
CA ARG A 449 -12.15 43.42 -4.16
C ARG A 449 -11.74 44.01 -5.50
N ALA A 450 -12.21 45.21 -5.82
CA ALA A 450 -11.80 45.95 -7.01
C ALA A 450 -10.30 46.29 -6.98
N ALA A 451 -9.78 46.78 -5.85
CA ALA A 451 -8.37 47.09 -5.66
C ALA A 451 -7.47 45.83 -5.77
N LYS A 452 -7.88 44.72 -5.17
CA LYS A 452 -7.15 43.44 -5.24
C LYS A 452 -7.12 42.87 -6.66
N SER A 453 -8.20 43.06 -7.43
CA SER A 453 -8.24 42.65 -8.85
C SER A 453 -7.32 43.50 -9.74
N ARG A 454 -7.21 44.82 -9.46
CA ARG A 454 -6.27 45.73 -10.15
C ARG A 454 -4.82 45.42 -9.82
N ALA A 455 -4.50 45.12 -8.56
CA ALA A 455 -3.16 44.72 -8.13
C ALA A 455 -2.70 43.41 -8.79
N ARG A 456 -3.59 42.41 -8.92
CA ARG A 456 -3.30 41.16 -9.64
C ARG A 456 -3.07 41.37 -11.14
N ARG A 457 -3.82 42.27 -11.79
CA ARG A 457 -3.59 42.64 -13.19
C ARG A 457 -2.26 43.39 -13.37
N ALA A 458 -1.85 44.22 -12.42
CA ALA A 458 -0.56 44.93 -12.46
C ALA A 458 0.64 43.97 -12.32
N ILE A 459 0.55 42.97 -11.43
CA ILE A 459 1.59 41.93 -11.26
C ILE A 459 1.71 41.07 -12.53
N ARG A 460 0.59 40.71 -13.15
CA ARG A 460 0.58 39.94 -14.41
C ARG A 460 1.12 40.72 -15.61
N ARG A 461 1.00 42.06 -15.60
CA ARG A 461 1.65 42.93 -16.61
C ARG A 461 3.15 43.06 -16.36
N ARG A 462 3.60 43.08 -15.10
CA ARG A 462 5.02 43.19 -14.76
C ARG A 462 5.81 41.92 -15.07
N SER A 463 5.20 40.74 -14.96
CA SER A 463 5.81 39.46 -15.33
C SER A 463 5.98 39.25 -16.85
N ILE A 464 5.43 40.13 -17.69
CA ILE A 464 5.54 40.07 -19.15
C ILE A 464 6.68 40.96 -19.67
N LEU A 465 7.25 41.85 -18.85
CA LEU A 465 8.20 42.88 -19.29
C LEU A 465 9.59 42.82 -18.61
N THR A 466 9.95 41.72 -17.94
CA THR A 466 11.30 41.56 -17.39
C THR A 466 11.88 40.21 -17.84
N PRO A 467 12.90 40.20 -18.72
CA PRO A 467 13.63 38.97 -19.00
C PRO A 467 14.54 38.66 -17.79
N PRO A 468 14.70 37.39 -17.41
CA PRO A 468 15.68 37.01 -16.40
C PRO A 468 17.09 37.15 -16.98
N THR A 469 17.94 37.92 -16.30
CA THR A 469 19.37 38.03 -16.61
C THR A 469 20.15 36.85 -16.01
N THR A 470 21.13 36.40 -16.81
CA THR A 470 22.29 35.54 -16.52
C THR A 470 22.06 34.03 -16.33
N ARG A 471 22.46 33.27 -17.37
CA ARG A 471 23.55 32.29 -17.28
C ARG A 471 24.11 31.93 -18.67
N ASP A 472 25.39 32.25 -18.82
CA ASP A 472 26.46 31.70 -19.64
C ASP A 472 26.31 31.60 -21.17
N GLU A 473 27.21 32.34 -21.82
CA GLU A 473 27.55 32.32 -23.24
C GLU A 473 28.02 30.92 -23.69
N VAL A 474 27.34 30.36 -24.70
CA VAL A 474 28.00 29.50 -25.70
C VAL A 474 27.48 29.93 -27.08
N SER A 475 28.45 30.25 -27.93
CA SER A 475 28.43 30.67 -29.34
C SER A 475 27.14 30.42 -30.12
N ALA A 476 26.68 31.47 -30.80
CA ALA A 476 25.84 31.36 -31.98
C ALA A 476 26.50 30.43 -32.99
N ASP A 477 25.78 29.39 -33.42
CA ASP A 477 26.04 28.70 -34.67
C ASP A 477 24.69 28.62 -35.40
N GLU A 478 24.65 29.30 -36.54
CA GLU A 478 23.48 29.45 -37.40
C GLU A 478 23.01 28.08 -37.88
N THR A 479 21.73 27.76 -37.68
CA THR A 479 21.11 26.65 -38.41
C THR A 479 20.86 27.10 -39.86
N ALA A 480 21.86 26.93 -40.71
CA ALA A 480 21.73 27.16 -42.15
C ALA A 480 20.86 26.06 -42.77
N VAL A 481 19.78 26.47 -43.44
CA VAL A 481 18.96 25.59 -44.28
C VAL A 481 19.67 25.45 -45.62
N LEU A 482 20.21 24.26 -45.91
CA LEU A 482 20.83 23.96 -47.20
C LEU A 482 19.75 23.89 -48.31
N PRO A 483 19.92 24.58 -49.45
CA PRO A 483 19.05 24.42 -50.62
C PRO A 483 19.24 23.04 -51.26
N ALA A 484 18.16 22.47 -51.81
CA ALA A 484 18.06 21.09 -52.29
C ALA A 484 19.08 20.67 -53.38
N SER A 485 19.88 21.60 -53.90
CA SER A 485 20.92 21.36 -54.91
C SER A 485 22.25 20.84 -54.34
N GLU A 486 22.44 20.82 -53.02
CA GLU A 486 23.68 20.38 -52.37
C GLU A 486 23.56 19.02 -51.63
N LEU A 487 22.45 18.30 -51.81
CA LEU A 487 22.28 16.95 -51.25
C LEU A 487 23.10 15.93 -52.08
N PRO A 488 23.91 15.04 -51.45
CA PRO A 488 24.55 13.94 -52.16
C PRO A 488 23.50 13.04 -52.80
N HIS A 489 23.66 12.71 -54.08
CA HIS A 489 22.75 11.82 -54.78
C HIS A 489 22.61 10.47 -54.05
N PRO A 490 21.38 9.94 -53.89
CA PRO A 490 21.18 8.63 -53.28
C PRO A 490 21.77 7.56 -54.19
N GLN A 491 22.69 6.77 -53.64
CA GLN A 491 23.11 5.51 -54.25
C GLN A 491 21.89 4.59 -54.41
N ALA A 492 21.87 3.83 -55.50
CA ALA A 492 20.78 2.94 -55.89
C ALA A 492 20.31 2.03 -54.74
N PRO A 493 19.00 1.67 -54.69
CA PRO A 493 18.43 0.93 -53.58
C PRO A 493 19.07 -0.45 -53.46
N THR A 494 19.76 -0.70 -52.36
CA THR A 494 20.07 -2.06 -51.93
C THR A 494 18.75 -2.75 -51.59
N THR A 495 18.50 -3.88 -52.25
CA THR A 495 17.37 -4.77 -51.96
C THR A 495 17.32 -5.10 -50.48
N HIS A 496 16.32 -4.57 -49.78
CA HIS A 496 16.01 -4.97 -48.41
C HIS A 496 15.48 -6.41 -48.43
N THR A 497 16.30 -7.34 -47.99
CA THR A 497 15.89 -8.70 -47.59
C THR A 497 14.87 -8.62 -46.45
N THR A 498 13.89 -9.51 -46.48
CA THR A 498 12.67 -9.64 -45.66
C THR A 498 12.92 -9.92 -44.16
N GLY A 499 13.92 -9.31 -43.52
CA GLY A 499 14.37 -9.66 -42.16
C GLY A 499 14.41 -8.53 -41.12
N ASP A 500 14.39 -7.25 -41.51
CA ASP A 500 14.57 -6.14 -40.55
C ASP A 500 13.24 -5.62 -39.98
N ARG A 501 12.51 -6.48 -39.27
CA ARG A 501 11.44 -6.05 -38.34
C ARG A 501 11.93 -6.28 -36.91
N LEU A 502 12.17 -5.19 -36.17
CA LEU A 502 12.61 -5.21 -34.76
C LEU A 502 11.58 -5.84 -33.81
N TYR A 503 10.32 -5.92 -34.22
CA TYR A 503 9.25 -6.61 -33.50
C TYR A 503 8.61 -7.63 -34.44
N SER A 504 8.75 -8.91 -34.11
CA SER A 504 8.27 -10.01 -34.94
C SER A 504 6.76 -10.20 -34.78
N GLY A 505 5.97 -9.75 -35.75
CA GLY A 505 4.59 -10.20 -35.89
C GLY A 505 4.54 -11.64 -36.41
N SER A 506 3.61 -12.45 -35.91
CA SER A 506 3.40 -13.82 -36.39
C SER A 506 2.96 -13.91 -37.87
N PRO A 507 3.21 -15.02 -38.58
CA PRO A 507 2.82 -15.20 -40.00
C PRO A 507 1.32 -15.02 -40.28
N ARG A 508 0.47 -15.20 -39.26
CA ARG A 508 -0.98 -14.97 -39.36
C ARG A 508 -1.35 -13.49 -39.41
N ALA A 509 -0.52 -12.59 -38.86
CA ALA A 509 -0.72 -11.15 -38.94
C ALA A 509 -0.43 -10.63 -40.37
N ASP A 510 0.62 -11.15 -41.01
CA ASP A 510 0.94 -10.84 -42.42
C ASP A 510 -0.17 -11.27 -43.39
N GLU A 511 -0.81 -12.41 -43.14
CA GLU A 511 -1.92 -12.91 -43.96
C GLU A 511 -3.16 -12.02 -43.85
N ARG A 512 -3.47 -11.50 -42.66
CA ARG A 512 -4.57 -10.54 -42.46
C ARG A 512 -4.30 -9.18 -43.10
N GLY A 513 -3.06 -8.68 -43.03
CA GLY A 513 -2.65 -7.42 -43.66
C GLY A 513 -2.75 -7.46 -45.19
N ARG A 514 -2.50 -8.63 -45.81
CA ARG A 514 -2.65 -8.83 -47.27
C ARG A 514 -4.11 -8.77 -47.73
N ILE A 515 -5.04 -9.26 -46.91
CA ILE A 515 -6.47 -9.26 -47.25
C ILE A 515 -7.03 -7.82 -47.34
N PHE A 516 -6.53 -6.89 -46.52
CA PHE A 516 -6.97 -5.49 -46.53
C PHE A 516 -6.23 -4.60 -47.55
N SER A 517 -5.08 -5.03 -48.07
CA SER A 517 -4.27 -4.25 -49.04
C SER A 517 -4.65 -4.51 -50.50
N GLY A 518 -5.66 -5.35 -50.77
CA GLY A 518 -6.21 -5.55 -52.12
C GLY A 518 -5.33 -6.36 -53.07
N GLU A 519 -4.27 -7.01 -52.58
CA GLU A 519 -3.48 -7.93 -53.39
C GLU A 519 -4.18 -9.29 -53.49
N ALA A 520 -4.57 -9.66 -54.71
CA ALA A 520 -5.16 -10.95 -55.01
C ALA A 520 -4.17 -12.09 -54.74
N THR A 521 -4.61 -13.10 -53.99
CA THR A 521 -3.87 -14.34 -53.73
C THR A 521 -3.49 -15.02 -55.06
N PRO A 522 -2.21 -15.34 -55.32
CA PRO A 522 -1.88 -16.19 -56.47
C PRO A 522 -2.36 -17.63 -56.21
N SER A 523 -3.13 -18.15 -57.17
CA SER A 523 -3.62 -19.54 -57.21
C SER A 523 -2.47 -20.56 -57.05
N PRO A 524 -2.66 -21.68 -56.35
CA PRO A 524 -1.60 -22.68 -56.17
C PRO A 524 -1.32 -23.38 -57.51
N LYS A 525 -0.09 -23.20 -58.03
CA LYS A 525 0.42 -23.99 -59.14
C LYS A 525 0.68 -25.42 -58.68
N GLU A 526 0.14 -26.35 -59.45
CA GLU A 526 0.32 -27.80 -59.37
C GLU A 526 1.80 -28.18 -59.30
N THR A 527 2.10 -29.12 -58.39
CA THR A 527 3.38 -29.83 -58.30
C THR A 527 3.45 -30.91 -59.39
N PRO A 528 4.52 -30.99 -60.20
CA PRO A 528 4.83 -32.22 -60.92
C PRO A 528 5.65 -33.15 -60.02
N HIS A 529 5.26 -34.42 -60.06
CA HIS A 529 5.98 -35.58 -59.55
C HIS A 529 7.42 -35.63 -60.06
N GLU A 530 8.35 -36.07 -59.21
CA GLU A 530 9.55 -36.76 -59.69
C GLU A 530 9.95 -37.91 -58.78
N HIS A 531 10.30 -39.01 -59.44
CA HIS A 531 10.64 -40.33 -58.94
C HIS A 531 12.03 -40.38 -58.29
N SER A 532 12.13 -40.99 -57.10
CA SER A 532 13.01 -42.14 -56.76
C SER A 532 12.94 -42.45 -55.27
#